data_AF-D4DS89-F1
#
_entry.id   AF-D4DS89-F1
#
_cell.length_a   1.000
_cell.length_b   1.000
_cell.length_c   1.000
_cell.angle_alpha   90.00
_cell.angle_beta   90.00
_cell.angle_gamma   90.00
#
_symmetry.space_group_name_H-M   'P 1'
#
loop_
_entity.id
_entity.type
_entity.pdbx_description
1 polymer ?
#
loop_
_entity_poly.entity_id
_entity_poly.type
_entity_poly.pdbx_seq_one_letter_code
_entity_poly.pdbx_strand_id
1 'polypeptide(L)'
;MKQSGLEALRWHCRIPFSDGLKPLPGYLKPTLANMPTPPHQNTSMETYFYNKNINLIEVQPAFIRTAMRQAKRYRCGIRILSRPTVAINPPPAPKHAVVDFADLAAYPELPHLQIEHDLESPEFINTDALYRFEQLDTLVIGQPIDIDLSQLPALKDLRLDYNKKTEISGNAPAWSVYTYGLTKAKT
;
A
#
# COMPACT_ATOMS: atom_id res chain seq x y z
N MET A 1 46.46 -9.49 11.03
CA MET A 1 45.15 -9.99 10.59
C MET A 1 44.09 -9.28 11.42
N LYS A 2 43.30 -8.40 10.81
CA LYS A 2 42.14 -7.77 11.47
C LYS A 2 40.89 -8.29 10.79
N GLN A 3 40.06 -8.98 11.55
CA GLN A 3 38.74 -9.48 11.13
C GLN A 3 37.83 -8.25 10.90
N SER A 4 37.38 -8.06 9.67
CA SER A 4 36.34 -7.11 9.33
C SER A 4 34.97 -7.73 9.67
N GLY A 5 34.38 -7.29 10.78
CA GLY A 5 33.00 -7.59 11.12
C GLY A 5 32.07 -6.93 10.10
N LEU A 6 31.27 -7.75 9.42
CA LEU A 6 30.12 -7.32 8.64
C LEU A 6 29.06 -6.79 9.62
N GLU A 7 28.94 -5.47 9.74
CA GLU A 7 27.80 -4.85 10.41
C GLU A 7 26.57 -4.97 9.50
N ALA A 8 25.52 -5.60 10.02
CA ALA A 8 24.21 -5.67 9.38
C ALA A 8 23.59 -4.27 9.33
N LEU A 9 23.37 -3.76 8.13
CA LEU A 9 22.87 -2.41 7.85
C LEU A 9 21.35 -2.37 8.07
N ARG A 10 20.93 -1.84 9.21
CA ARG A 10 19.52 -1.58 9.58
C ARG A 10 19.02 -0.29 8.92
N TRP A 11 17.77 -0.31 8.46
CA TRP A 11 17.05 0.85 7.95
C TRP A 11 16.12 1.40 9.03
N HIS A 12 16.02 2.73 9.12
CA HIS A 12 15.19 3.43 10.09
C HIS A 12 14.45 4.60 9.42
N CYS A 13 13.13 4.60 9.48
CA CYS A 13 12.29 5.75 9.14
C CYS A 13 11.56 6.28 10.39
N ARG A 14 11.77 7.56 10.73
CA ARG A 14 11.10 8.23 11.87
C ARG A 14 10.78 9.68 11.54
N ILE A 15 9.52 10.11 11.69
CA ILE A 15 9.10 11.52 11.61
C ILE A 15 8.00 11.80 12.67
N PRO A 16 8.02 12.94 13.39
CA PRO A 16 7.07 13.26 14.47
C PRO A 16 5.73 13.80 13.95
N PHE A 17 4.65 13.52 14.70
CA PHE A 17 3.30 14.04 14.48
C PHE A 17 3.19 15.52 14.88
N SER A 18 2.44 16.31 14.11
CA SER A 18 1.90 17.59 14.55
C SER A 18 0.39 17.56 14.36
N ASP A 19 -0.31 17.61 15.49
CA ASP A 19 -1.76 17.56 15.58
C ASP A 19 -2.44 18.80 15.01
N GLY A 20 -3.59 18.57 14.36
CA GLY A 20 -4.74 19.47 14.49
C GLY A 20 -5.16 20.24 13.24
N LEU A 21 -6.13 19.68 12.51
CA LEU A 21 -7.10 20.49 11.76
C LEU A 21 -8.52 20.08 12.18
N LYS A 22 -9.28 21.05 12.69
CA LYS A 22 -10.69 20.90 13.11
C LYS A 22 -11.64 20.96 11.91
N PRO A 23 -12.74 20.20 11.89
CA PRO A 23 -13.75 20.30 10.84
C PRO A 23 -14.72 21.48 11.06
N LEU A 24 -15.11 22.15 9.97
CA LEU A 24 -16.15 23.19 9.95
C LEU A 24 -17.55 22.55 9.78
N PRO A 25 -18.61 23.06 10.47
CA PRO A 25 -19.93 22.45 10.46
C PRO A 25 -20.87 23.09 9.44
N GLY A 26 -21.69 22.24 8.80
CA GLY A 26 -22.95 22.62 8.18
C GLY A 26 -22.98 22.40 6.67
N TYR A 27 -23.88 21.52 6.21
CA TYR A 27 -24.80 21.80 5.10
C TYR A 27 -25.87 20.68 5.01
N LEU A 28 -27.10 21.11 5.32
CA LEU A 28 -28.46 20.67 4.93
C LEU A 28 -28.80 19.18 4.66
N LYS A 29 -29.75 18.69 5.46
CA LYS A 29 -30.66 17.56 5.18
C LYS A 29 -31.60 17.86 4.01
N PRO A 30 -31.84 16.89 3.11
CA PRO A 30 -33.12 16.80 2.40
C PRO A 30 -33.95 15.63 2.92
N THR A 31 -35.17 15.94 3.37
CA THR A 31 -36.25 14.96 3.57
C THR A 31 -36.79 14.57 2.20
N LEU A 32 -36.79 13.27 1.87
CA LEU A 32 -37.51 12.77 0.69
C LEU A 32 -38.39 11.59 1.10
N ALA A 33 -39.65 11.71 0.67
CA ALA A 33 -40.81 10.97 1.13
C ALA A 33 -40.85 9.52 0.62
N ASN A 34 -41.69 8.75 1.32
CA ASN A 34 -42.09 7.37 1.10
C ASN A 34 -42.21 6.95 -0.39
N MET A 35 -41.40 5.98 -0.78
CA MET A 35 -41.64 5.05 -1.89
C MET A 35 -41.30 3.64 -1.38
N PRO A 36 -42.13 2.60 -1.63
CA PRO A 36 -41.78 1.24 -1.24
C PRO A 36 -40.57 0.78 -2.07
N THR A 37 -39.44 0.64 -1.40
CA THR A 37 -38.21 0.08 -1.97
C THR A 37 -38.43 -1.41 -2.28
N PRO A 38 -38.09 -1.89 -3.50
CA PRO A 38 -38.06 -3.32 -3.77
C PRO A 38 -37.01 -3.98 -2.86
N PRO A 39 -37.16 -5.26 -2.50
CA PRO A 39 -36.29 -5.89 -1.51
C PRO A 39 -34.84 -5.80 -1.98
N HIS A 40 -34.07 -4.99 -1.26
CA HIS A 40 -32.64 -4.85 -1.43
C HIS A 40 -32.05 -6.26 -1.30
N GLN A 41 -31.67 -6.84 -2.44
CA GLN A 41 -30.74 -7.96 -2.42
C GLN A 41 -29.48 -7.38 -1.77
N ASN A 42 -29.13 -7.90 -0.59
CA ASN A 42 -27.81 -7.70 0.00
C ASN A 42 -26.79 -8.30 -0.97
N THR A 43 -26.42 -7.54 -2.01
CA THR A 43 -25.21 -7.78 -2.78
C THR A 43 -24.09 -7.86 -1.77
N SER A 44 -23.44 -9.02 -1.69
CA SER A 44 -22.18 -9.16 -0.95
C SER A 44 -21.32 -7.96 -1.30
N MET A 45 -20.95 -7.11 -0.33
CA MET A 45 -20.06 -5.99 -0.60
C MET A 45 -18.82 -6.56 -1.26
N GLU A 46 -18.59 -6.23 -2.54
CA GLU A 46 -17.37 -6.63 -3.23
C GLU A 46 -16.21 -6.02 -2.45
N THR A 47 -15.38 -6.89 -1.89
CA THR A 47 -14.31 -6.50 -0.95
C THR A 47 -12.99 -6.18 -1.67
N TYR A 48 -12.94 -6.43 -2.98
CA TYR A 48 -11.78 -6.24 -3.85
C TYR A 48 -12.24 -6.16 -5.31
N PHE A 49 -11.46 -5.52 -6.17
CA PHE A 49 -11.84 -5.28 -7.58
C PHE A 49 -10.66 -5.52 -8.51
N TYR A 50 -10.82 -6.36 -9.54
CA TYR A 50 -9.76 -6.62 -10.50
C TYR A 50 -9.70 -5.52 -11.58
N ASN A 51 -8.59 -4.78 -11.62
CA ASN A 51 -8.31 -3.78 -12.65
C ASN A 51 -7.46 -4.41 -13.76
N LYS A 52 -8.11 -4.91 -14.81
CA LYS A 52 -7.48 -5.57 -15.95
C LYS A 52 -6.49 -4.69 -16.73
N ASN A 53 -6.60 -3.36 -16.62
CA ASN A 53 -5.75 -2.43 -17.38
C ASN A 53 -4.34 -2.34 -16.80
N ILE A 54 -4.20 -2.59 -15.50
CA ILE A 54 -2.92 -2.57 -14.78
C ILE A 54 -2.55 -3.95 -14.22
N ASN A 55 -3.41 -4.95 -14.41
CA ASN A 55 -3.27 -6.30 -13.89
C ASN A 55 -3.04 -6.33 -12.36
N LEU A 56 -3.82 -5.56 -11.60
CA LEU A 56 -3.81 -5.53 -10.14
C LEU A 56 -5.21 -5.73 -9.58
N ILE A 57 -5.30 -6.38 -8.43
CA ILE A 57 -6.50 -6.30 -7.59
C ILE A 57 -6.41 -5.05 -6.73
N GLU A 58 -7.41 -4.18 -6.83
CA GLU A 58 -7.61 -3.00 -6.02
C GLU A 58 -8.39 -3.35 -4.76
N VAL A 59 -7.84 -3.02 -3.58
CA VAL A 59 -8.38 -3.47 -2.30
C VAL A 59 -8.21 -2.41 -1.21
N GLN A 60 -9.18 -2.33 -0.29
CA GLN A 60 -9.00 -1.61 0.98
C GLN A 60 -8.25 -2.47 2.01
N PRO A 61 -7.51 -1.87 2.96
CA PRO A 61 -6.70 -2.62 3.92
C PRO A 61 -7.42 -3.75 4.67
N ALA A 62 -8.68 -3.54 5.06
CA ALA A 62 -9.48 -4.53 5.80
C ALA A 62 -9.74 -5.85 5.04
N PHE A 63 -9.46 -5.90 3.73
CA PHE A 63 -9.80 -7.03 2.87
C PHE A 63 -8.59 -7.66 2.17
N ILE A 64 -7.36 -7.27 2.53
CA ILE A 64 -6.11 -7.75 1.91
C ILE A 64 -6.09 -9.28 1.85
N ARG A 65 -6.34 -9.96 2.97
CA ARG A 65 -6.29 -11.43 3.03
C ARG A 65 -7.18 -12.13 2.00
N THR A 66 -8.38 -11.59 1.76
CA THR A 66 -9.32 -12.14 0.77
C THR A 66 -8.87 -11.82 -0.65
N ALA A 67 -8.42 -10.59 -0.89
CA ALA A 67 -7.89 -10.16 -2.18
C ALA A 67 -6.66 -10.97 -2.61
N MET A 68 -5.76 -11.31 -1.69
CA MET A 68 -4.55 -12.10 -2.00
C MET A 68 -4.87 -13.48 -2.57
N ARG A 69 -5.91 -14.15 -2.07
CA ARG A 69 -6.36 -15.44 -2.65
C ARG A 69 -6.79 -15.30 -4.11
N GLN A 70 -7.38 -14.18 -4.44
CA GLN A 70 -7.89 -13.89 -5.78
C GLN A 70 -6.77 -13.41 -6.70
N ALA A 71 -5.83 -12.61 -6.18
CA ALA A 71 -4.63 -12.21 -6.89
C ALA A 71 -3.82 -13.45 -7.29
N LYS A 72 -3.68 -14.43 -6.38
CA LYS A 72 -3.06 -15.72 -6.67
C LYS A 72 -3.78 -16.48 -7.79
N ARG A 73 -5.12 -16.51 -7.76
CA ARG A 73 -5.93 -17.16 -8.79
C ARG A 73 -5.73 -16.54 -10.17
N TYR A 74 -5.64 -15.21 -10.23
CA TYR A 74 -5.43 -14.46 -11.47
C TYR A 74 -3.95 -14.29 -11.86
N ARG A 75 -3.03 -14.69 -10.97
CA ARG A 75 -1.57 -14.49 -11.13
C ARG A 75 -1.24 -13.02 -11.40
N CYS A 76 -1.83 -12.15 -10.61
CA CYS A 76 -1.72 -10.70 -10.75
C CYS A 76 -1.23 -10.04 -9.46
N GLY A 77 -0.87 -8.76 -9.49
CA GLY A 77 -0.45 -8.04 -8.29
C GLY A 77 -1.62 -7.50 -7.46
N ILE A 78 -1.28 -6.72 -6.44
CA ILE A 78 -2.26 -6.03 -5.58
C ILE A 78 -1.93 -4.55 -5.43
N ARG A 79 -2.98 -3.74 -5.39
CA ARG A 79 -2.96 -2.29 -5.13
C ARG A 79 -3.83 -2.00 -3.92
N ILE A 80 -3.21 -1.53 -2.84
CA ILE A 80 -3.87 -1.18 -1.58
C ILE A 80 -4.14 0.32 -1.59
N LEU A 81 -5.40 0.72 -1.48
CA LEU A 81 -5.84 2.11 -1.63
C LEU A 81 -7.11 2.40 -0.83
N SER A 82 -7.41 3.69 -0.61
CA SER A 82 -8.58 4.11 0.18
C SER A 82 -9.89 3.79 -0.53
N ARG A 83 -9.95 3.96 -1.86
CA ARG A 83 -11.14 3.75 -2.68
C ARG A 83 -10.76 3.10 -4.02
N PRO A 84 -11.24 1.88 -4.30
CA PRO A 84 -11.06 1.24 -5.60
C PRO A 84 -11.56 2.10 -6.76
N THR A 85 -10.75 2.22 -7.81
CA THR A 85 -10.97 3.11 -8.95
C THR A 85 -11.90 2.52 -10.00
N VAL A 86 -11.99 1.20 -10.07
CA VAL A 86 -12.86 0.48 -11.02
C VAL A 86 -14.22 0.13 -10.44
N ALA A 87 -14.49 0.48 -9.17
CA ALA A 87 -15.77 0.23 -8.52
C ALA A 87 -16.81 1.30 -8.90
N ILE A 88 -18.01 0.86 -9.30
CA ILE A 88 -19.12 1.77 -9.64
C ILE A 88 -19.62 2.52 -8.39
N ASN A 89 -19.67 1.83 -7.25
CA ASN A 89 -19.99 2.38 -5.94
C ASN A 89 -18.93 1.91 -4.95
N PRO A 90 -17.76 2.58 -4.90
CA PRO A 90 -16.68 2.14 -4.04
C PRO A 90 -17.11 2.20 -2.57
N PRO A 91 -16.64 1.26 -1.73
CA PRO A 91 -16.80 1.39 -0.29
C PRO A 91 -16.24 2.73 0.20
N PRO A 92 -16.80 3.31 1.27
CA PRO A 92 -16.28 4.55 1.83
C PRO A 92 -14.81 4.37 2.25
N ALA A 93 -14.03 5.44 2.11
CA ALA A 93 -12.63 5.43 2.53
C ALA A 93 -12.53 5.09 4.03
N PRO A 94 -11.58 4.23 4.44
CA PRO A 94 -11.35 3.95 5.85
C PRO A 94 -10.83 5.20 6.56
N LYS A 95 -11.37 5.51 7.75
CA LYS A 95 -10.85 6.59 8.62
C LYS A 95 -9.52 6.24 9.26
N HIS A 96 -9.31 4.95 9.49
CA HIS A 96 -8.07 4.38 10.02
C HIS A 96 -7.73 3.17 9.18
N ALA A 97 -6.55 3.18 8.58
CA ALA A 97 -6.05 2.10 7.75
C ALA A 97 -4.97 1.33 8.52
N VAL A 98 -5.21 0.05 8.80
CA VAL A 98 -4.18 -0.88 9.27
C VAL A 98 -3.83 -1.79 8.10
N VAL A 99 -2.59 -1.72 7.63
CA VAL A 99 -2.06 -2.59 6.59
C VAL A 99 -1.16 -3.63 7.26
N ASP A 100 -1.72 -4.83 7.42
CA ASP A 100 -0.98 -5.97 7.96
C ASP A 100 -0.27 -6.72 6.82
N PHE A 101 1.06 -6.65 6.79
CA PHE A 101 1.84 -7.37 5.79
C PHE A 101 1.79 -8.88 5.97
N ALA A 102 1.42 -9.39 7.16
CA ALA A 102 1.21 -10.83 7.35
C ALA A 102 0.03 -11.35 6.51
N ASP A 103 -0.96 -10.52 6.19
CA ASP A 103 -2.07 -10.89 5.31
C ASP A 103 -1.62 -11.14 3.87
N LEU A 104 -0.48 -10.58 3.46
CA LEU A 104 0.12 -10.81 2.15
C LEU A 104 0.68 -12.25 2.01
N ALA A 105 0.93 -12.95 3.13
CA ALA A 105 1.48 -14.32 3.11
C ALA A 105 0.57 -15.35 2.41
N ALA A 106 -0.70 -15.02 2.13
CA ALA A 106 -1.60 -15.86 1.36
C ALA A 106 -1.17 -16.04 -0.11
N TYR A 107 -0.25 -15.21 -0.62
CA TYR A 107 0.29 -15.34 -1.97
C TYR A 107 1.81 -15.01 -2.01
N PRO A 108 2.68 -15.94 -1.56
CA PRO A 108 4.13 -15.72 -1.45
C PRO A 108 4.84 -15.42 -2.78
N GLU A 109 4.22 -15.78 -3.92
CA GLU A 109 4.72 -15.52 -5.25
C GLU A 109 4.17 -14.21 -5.86
N LEU A 110 3.72 -13.27 -5.02
CA LEU A 110 3.16 -11.99 -5.45
C LEU A 110 4.19 -11.21 -6.30
N PRO A 111 3.88 -10.88 -7.57
CA PRO A 111 4.83 -10.20 -8.44
C PRO A 111 4.91 -8.68 -8.21
N HIS A 112 3.79 -8.06 -7.81
CA HIS A 112 3.65 -6.61 -7.73
C HIS A 112 2.83 -6.20 -6.50
N LEU A 113 3.40 -5.29 -5.70
CA LEU A 113 2.74 -4.65 -4.57
C LEU A 113 2.74 -3.12 -4.74
N GLN A 114 1.57 -2.51 -4.66
CA GLN A 114 1.39 -1.06 -4.67
C GLN A 114 0.60 -0.60 -3.45
N ILE A 115 1.12 0.39 -2.72
CA ILE A 115 0.45 1.05 -1.60
C ILE A 115 0.24 2.52 -1.97
N GLU A 116 -1.01 2.94 -2.07
CA GLU A 116 -1.36 4.30 -2.51
C GLU A 116 -1.20 5.36 -1.42
N HIS A 117 -0.98 6.58 -1.88
CA HIS A 117 -0.83 7.79 -1.06
C HIS A 117 -2.15 8.30 -0.45
N ASP A 118 -3.29 7.71 -0.84
CA ASP A 118 -4.63 8.16 -0.46
C ASP A 118 -5.14 7.56 0.87
N LEU A 119 -4.37 6.67 1.50
CA LEU A 119 -4.63 6.18 2.85
C LEU A 119 -4.37 7.29 3.86
N GLU A 120 -5.37 7.64 4.67
CA GLU A 120 -5.25 8.64 5.73
C GLU A 120 -4.49 8.05 6.92
N SER A 121 -3.24 8.49 7.13
CA SER A 121 -2.37 8.11 8.25
C SER A 121 -2.34 6.59 8.53
N PRO A 122 -1.93 5.75 7.56
CA PRO A 122 -1.96 4.30 7.73
C PRO A 122 -0.96 3.83 8.79
N GLU A 123 -1.36 2.81 9.54
CA GLU A 123 -0.49 2.01 10.39
C GLU A 123 -0.02 0.77 9.62
N PHE A 124 1.30 0.57 9.54
CA PHE A 124 1.92 -0.60 8.92
C PHE A 124 2.43 -1.54 10.00
N ILE A 125 1.95 -2.79 9.99
CA ILE A 125 2.35 -3.81 10.96
C ILE A 125 2.91 -5.05 10.26
N ASN A 126 3.74 -5.81 10.97
CA ASN A 126 4.38 -7.05 10.48
C ASN A 126 5.14 -6.89 9.15
N THR A 127 5.79 -5.74 8.96
CA THR A 127 6.47 -5.37 7.70
C THR A 127 7.59 -6.33 7.30
N ASP A 128 8.12 -7.13 8.24
CA ASP A 128 9.08 -8.19 7.97
C ASP A 128 8.54 -9.29 7.04
N ALA A 129 7.22 -9.45 6.96
CA ALA A 129 6.59 -10.37 6.03
C ALA A 129 6.87 -10.01 4.56
N LEU A 130 7.19 -8.74 4.26
CA LEU A 130 7.58 -8.29 2.93
C LEU A 130 8.86 -9.01 2.43
N TYR A 131 9.78 -9.36 3.33
CA TYR A 131 11.04 -10.00 2.96
C TYR A 131 10.90 -11.48 2.58
N ARG A 132 9.68 -12.04 2.71
CA ARG A 132 9.38 -13.43 2.35
C ARG A 132 8.98 -13.59 0.89
N PHE A 133 8.78 -12.49 0.15
CA PHE A 133 8.41 -12.54 -1.27
C PHE A 133 9.64 -12.72 -2.16
N GLU A 134 9.86 -13.94 -2.63
CA GLU A 134 10.98 -14.28 -3.51
C GLU A 134 10.79 -13.77 -4.96
N GLN A 135 9.56 -13.40 -5.34
CA GLN A 135 9.21 -13.01 -6.72
C GLN A 135 8.70 -11.56 -6.84
N LEU A 136 8.72 -10.79 -5.75
CA LEU A 136 8.29 -9.40 -5.79
C LEU A 136 9.29 -8.58 -6.62
N ASP A 137 8.90 -8.26 -7.85
CA ASP A 137 9.76 -7.53 -8.79
C ASP A 137 9.41 -6.04 -8.89
N THR A 138 8.19 -5.67 -8.50
CA THR A 138 7.69 -4.30 -8.55
C THR A 138 7.11 -3.90 -7.19
N LEU A 139 7.66 -2.82 -6.62
CA LEU A 139 7.19 -2.23 -5.37
C LEU A 139 6.94 -0.73 -5.56
N VAL A 140 5.69 -0.32 -5.34
CA VAL A 140 5.27 1.09 -5.43
C VAL A 140 4.74 1.52 -4.08
N ILE A 141 5.33 2.57 -3.50
CA ILE A 141 4.98 3.05 -2.16
C ILE A 141 4.71 4.56 -2.20
N GLY A 142 3.44 4.91 -1.98
CA GLY A 142 2.95 6.29 -1.81
C GLY A 142 2.84 6.75 -0.36
N GLN A 143 3.32 5.97 0.60
CA GLN A 143 3.23 6.22 2.04
C GLN A 143 4.60 6.12 2.72
N PRO A 144 4.86 6.83 3.83
CA PRO A 144 6.08 6.63 4.59
C PRO A 144 6.06 5.24 5.28
N ILE A 145 7.05 4.40 4.97
CA ILE A 145 7.22 3.08 5.59
C ILE A 145 8.71 2.74 5.75
N ASP A 146 9.03 2.05 6.84
CA ASP A 146 10.40 1.58 7.13
C ASP A 146 10.58 0.15 6.62
N ILE A 147 11.38 -0.02 5.57
CA ILE A 147 11.70 -1.33 4.97
C ILE A 147 13.16 -1.42 4.55
N ASP A 148 13.73 -2.61 4.68
CA ASP A 148 15.06 -2.97 4.23
C ASP A 148 15.02 -3.55 2.82
N LEU A 149 15.26 -2.69 1.83
CA LEU A 149 15.24 -3.09 0.42
C LEU A 149 16.33 -4.12 0.06
N SER A 150 17.39 -4.24 0.86
CA SER A 150 18.44 -5.24 0.60
C SER A 150 17.95 -6.67 0.77
N GLN A 151 16.82 -6.85 1.49
CA GLN A 151 16.15 -8.13 1.67
C GLN A 151 15.14 -8.46 0.56
N LEU A 152 15.06 -7.65 -0.49
CA LEU A 152 14.19 -7.87 -1.66
C LEU A 152 15.03 -8.10 -2.93
N PRO A 153 15.70 -9.27 -3.05
CA PRO A 153 16.68 -9.51 -4.11
C PRO A 153 16.06 -9.60 -5.52
N ALA A 154 14.77 -9.90 -5.63
CA ALA A 154 14.06 -9.99 -6.89
C ALA A 154 13.52 -8.64 -7.40
N LEU A 155 13.60 -7.58 -6.58
CA LEU A 155 13.07 -6.26 -6.89
C LEU A 155 13.81 -5.65 -8.08
N LYS A 156 13.07 -5.17 -9.09
CA LYS A 156 13.58 -4.55 -10.33
C LYS A 156 13.08 -3.13 -10.52
N ASP A 157 11.83 -2.88 -10.16
CA ASP A 157 11.17 -1.57 -10.24
C ASP A 157 10.75 -1.12 -8.83
N LEU A 158 11.28 0.03 -8.39
CA LEU A 158 10.94 0.67 -7.13
C LEU A 158 10.47 2.09 -7.41
N ARG A 159 9.25 2.40 -6.98
CA ARG A 159 8.68 3.74 -7.10
C ARG A 159 8.27 4.26 -5.74
N LEU A 160 8.78 5.43 -5.41
CA LEU A 160 8.47 6.14 -4.18
C LEU A 160 7.70 7.40 -4.55
N ASP A 161 6.37 7.27 -4.58
CA ASP A 161 5.46 8.29 -5.11
C ASP A 161 4.92 9.22 -3.99
N TYR A 162 5.63 9.34 -2.87
CA TYR A 162 5.25 10.22 -1.76
C TYR A 162 5.94 11.59 -1.84
N ASN A 163 5.13 12.65 -1.68
CA ASN A 163 5.51 14.05 -1.90
C ASN A 163 6.46 14.70 -0.86
N LYS A 164 6.94 13.98 0.16
CA LYS A 164 7.94 14.52 1.11
C LYS A 164 9.27 13.81 0.94
N LYS A 165 10.36 14.55 1.17
CA LYS A 165 11.76 14.08 1.11
C LYS A 165 11.88 12.68 1.72
N THR A 166 12.01 11.68 0.87
CA THR A 166 12.37 10.31 1.22
C THR A 166 13.89 10.21 1.35
N GLU A 167 14.39 9.84 2.51
CA GLU A 167 15.83 9.58 2.66
C GLU A 167 16.10 8.13 2.28
N ILE A 168 16.75 7.93 1.12
CA ILE A 168 17.27 6.65 0.71
C ILE A 168 18.74 6.61 1.15
N SER A 169 19.06 5.81 2.16
CA SER A 169 20.45 5.50 2.53
C SER A 169 20.92 4.22 1.81
N GLY A 170 22.18 3.78 1.98
CA GLY A 170 22.68 2.50 1.43
C GLY A 170 23.07 2.46 -0.06
N ASN A 171 23.78 1.38 -0.44
CA ASN A 171 24.15 1.12 -1.83
C ASN A 171 23.00 0.41 -2.55
N ALA A 172 22.30 1.12 -3.43
CA ALA A 172 21.25 0.52 -4.25
C ALA A 172 21.87 -0.45 -5.29
N PRO A 173 21.27 -1.64 -5.51
CA PRO A 173 21.45 -2.40 -6.75
C PRO A 173 21.04 -1.55 -7.96
N ALA A 174 21.28 -2.05 -9.18
CA ALA A 174 20.86 -1.41 -10.42
C ALA A 174 19.32 -1.44 -10.58
N TRP A 175 18.60 -0.69 -9.76
CA TRP A 175 17.16 -0.47 -9.85
C TRP A 175 16.88 0.78 -10.68
N SER A 176 15.77 0.76 -11.42
CA SER A 176 15.20 2.00 -11.94
C SER A 176 14.43 2.67 -10.81
N VAL A 177 15.12 3.50 -10.03
CA VAL A 177 14.49 4.29 -8.97
C VAL A 177 13.84 5.52 -9.58
N TYR A 178 12.51 5.53 -9.64
CA TYR A 178 11.76 6.73 -10.00
C TYR A 178 11.33 7.44 -8.71
N THR A 179 11.96 8.58 -8.44
CA THR A 179 11.60 9.46 -7.33
C THR A 179 11.12 10.78 -7.90
N TYR A 180 9.85 11.11 -7.65
CA TYR A 180 9.34 12.44 -7.89
C TYR A 180 9.64 13.29 -6.64
N GLY A 181 10.71 14.12 -6.69
CA GLY A 181 10.94 15.17 -5.69
C GLY A 181 12.14 15.04 -4.74
N LEU A 182 13.18 14.25 -5.06
CA LEU A 182 14.40 14.19 -4.25
C LEU A 182 15.62 14.87 -4.88
N THR A 183 16.17 15.85 -4.16
CA THR A 183 17.57 16.26 -4.31
C THR A 183 18.46 15.19 -3.69
N LYS A 184 19.35 14.57 -4.49
CA LYS A 184 20.45 13.74 -3.96
C LYS A 184 21.18 14.52 -2.86
N ALA A 185 21.26 13.98 -1.65
CA ALA A 185 22.23 14.45 -0.68
C ALA A 185 23.62 14.13 -1.25
N LYS A 186 24.43 15.18 -1.48
CA LYS A 186 25.85 15.01 -1.80
C LYS A 186 26.51 14.38 -0.57
N THR A 187 27.13 13.22 -0.78
CA THR A 187 28.15 12.66 0.09
C THR A 187 29.33 13.61 0.23
#